data_AF-A0A0A2ABQ3-F1
#
_entry.id   AF-A0A0A2ABQ3-F1
#
_cell.length_a   1.000
_cell.length_b   1.000
_cell.length_c   1.000
_cell.angle_alpha   90.00
_cell.angle_beta   90.00
_cell.angle_gamma   90.00
#
_symmetry.space_group_name_H-M   'P 1'
#
loop_
_entity.id
_entity.type
_entity.pdbx_description
1 polymer ?
#
loop_
_entity_poly.entity_id
_entity_poly.type
_entity_poly.pdbx_seq_one_letter_code
_entity_poly.pdbx_strand_id
1 'polypeptide(L)'
;MADLKIPNLNMNSNKYIFKKKLSLRRKSKKRLFIESAFMFILSLFLIYINYLIPNKNLLLQNLPKTLNKSFILLIDLISNLYEILLIIFIFISSIITLILLIGSFYRIFRVSKRKTKLISYK
;
A
#
# COMPACT_ATOMS: atom_id res chain seq x y z
N MET A 1 36.33 -3.45 44.02
CA MET A 1 35.59 -3.50 42.74
C MET A 1 36.58 -3.93 41.67
N ALA A 2 36.30 -5.00 40.94
CA ALA A 2 37.22 -5.49 39.90
C ALA A 2 37.07 -4.62 38.65
N ASP A 3 38.17 -3.98 38.22
CA ASP A 3 38.21 -3.24 36.96
C ASP A 3 38.08 -4.23 35.79
N LEU A 4 36.94 -4.17 35.11
CA LEU A 4 36.68 -4.91 33.88
C LEU A 4 37.63 -4.37 32.80
N LYS A 5 38.69 -5.12 32.49
CA LYS A 5 39.55 -4.89 31.31
C LYS A 5 38.77 -5.22 30.04
N ILE A 6 38.09 -4.21 29.49
CA ILE A 6 37.41 -4.33 28.20
C ILE A 6 38.49 -4.35 27.10
N PRO A 7 38.51 -5.37 26.21
CA PRO A 7 39.47 -5.43 25.11
C PRO A 7 39.22 -4.30 24.11
N ASN A 8 40.29 -3.87 23.44
CA ASN A 8 40.32 -2.71 22.55
C ASN A 8 39.37 -2.91 21.35
N LEU A 9 38.12 -2.46 21.49
CA LEU A 9 37.11 -2.46 20.43
C LEU A 9 37.62 -1.60 19.27
N ASN A 10 37.83 -2.21 18.10
CA ASN A 10 38.26 -1.53 16.88
C ASN A 10 37.40 -0.27 16.63
N MET A 11 38.01 0.90 16.81
CA MET A 11 37.38 2.23 16.84
C MET A 11 37.05 2.78 15.44
N ASN A 12 36.90 1.93 14.41
CA ASN A 12 36.48 2.36 13.08
C ASN A 12 35.02 2.83 13.07
N SER A 13 34.82 4.07 13.50
CA SER A 13 33.52 4.75 13.62
C SER A 13 32.83 5.02 12.28
N ASN A 14 33.57 4.90 11.17
CA ASN A 14 33.06 5.10 9.82
C ASN A 14 32.29 3.88 9.27
N LYS A 15 32.35 2.71 9.93
CA LYS A 15 31.64 1.49 9.47
C LYS A 15 30.11 1.59 9.61
N TYR A 16 29.61 2.51 10.43
CA TYR A 16 28.19 2.62 10.75
C TYR A 16 27.67 4.02 10.43
N ILE A 17 26.80 4.09 9.41
CA ILE A 17 26.18 5.32 8.86
C ILE A 17 25.49 6.16 9.97
N PHE A 18 24.99 5.52 11.02
CA PHE A 18 24.25 6.16 12.10
C PHE A 18 25.10 6.53 13.33
N LYS A 19 26.33 6.01 13.46
CA LYS A 19 27.17 6.23 14.66
C LYS A 19 27.60 7.70 14.82
N LYS A 20 27.69 8.46 13.73
CA LYS A 20 27.99 9.90 13.75
C LYS A 20 26.75 10.82 13.72
N LYS A 21 25.57 10.31 13.35
CA LYS A 21 24.34 11.12 13.19
C LYS A 21 23.54 11.28 14.48
N LEU A 22 23.64 10.33 15.40
CA LEU A 22 23.03 10.40 16.73
C LEU A 22 23.99 11.03 17.74
N SER A 23 24.43 12.26 17.47
CA SER A 23 25.21 12.98 18.48
C SER A 23 24.30 13.19 19.70
N LEU A 24 24.59 12.51 20.82
CA LEU A 24 24.00 12.71 22.14
C LEU A 24 24.38 14.08 22.73
N ARG A 25 24.52 15.10 21.87
CA ARG A 25 24.91 16.45 22.27
C ARG A 25 23.70 17.10 22.92
N ARG A 26 23.82 17.33 24.22
CA ARG A 26 22.80 18.01 25.02
C ARG A 26 22.39 19.31 24.33
N LYS A 27 21.09 19.47 24.04
CA LYS A 27 20.54 20.72 23.51
C LYS A 27 20.80 21.85 24.52
N SER A 28 21.11 23.04 24.02
CA SER A 28 21.29 24.21 24.88
C SER A 28 19.97 24.59 25.55
N LYS A 29 20.03 25.13 26.78
CA LYS A 29 18.83 25.60 27.51
C LYS A 29 17.99 26.59 26.67
N LYS A 30 18.65 27.48 25.91
CA LYS A 30 18.00 28.43 25.00
C LYS A 30 17.17 27.75 23.91
N ARG A 31 17.71 26.68 23.29
CA ARG A 31 17.01 25.94 22.24
C ARG A 31 15.79 25.19 22.78
N LEU A 32 15.93 24.56 23.94
CA LEU A 32 14.81 23.90 24.63
C LEU A 32 13.70 24.90 24.97
N PHE A 33 14.06 26.10 25.42
CA PHE A 33 13.10 27.15 25.74
C PHE A 33 12.31 27.63 24.50
N ILE A 34 13.00 27.87 23.38
CA ILE A 34 12.35 28.25 22.11
C ILE A 34 11.41 27.15 21.63
N GLU A 35 11.84 25.88 21.67
CA GLU A 35 11.00 24.74 21.29
C GLU A 35 9.74 24.66 22.17
N SER A 36 9.86 24.87 23.48
CA SER A 36 8.71 24.89 24.40
C SER A 36 7.76 26.07 24.16
N ALA A 37 8.29 27.28 23.92
CA ALA A 37 7.48 28.45 23.64
C ALA A 37 6.70 28.28 22.33
N PHE A 38 7.32 27.68 21.31
CA PHE A 38 6.65 27.37 20.04
C PHE A 38 5.51 26.36 20.22
N MET A 39 5.73 25.28 20.97
CA MET A 39 4.66 24.32 21.28
C MET A 39 3.52 24.97 22.08
N PHE A 40 3.82 25.88 22.98
CA PHE A 40 2.82 26.62 23.76
C PHE A 40 1.98 27.56 22.89
N ILE A 41 2.61 28.29 21.97
CA ILE A 41 1.88 29.16 21.04
C ILE A 41 1.01 28.32 20.10
N LEU A 42 1.52 27.19 19.61
CA LEU A 42 0.75 26.25 18.79
C LEU A 42 -0.45 25.66 19.54
N SER A 43 -0.31 25.34 20.82
CA SER A 43 -1.43 24.81 21.61
C SER A 43 -2.52 25.87 21.81
N LEU A 44 -2.14 27.12 22.11
CA LEU A 44 -3.09 28.24 22.18
C LEU A 44 -3.78 28.48 20.84
N PHE A 45 -3.04 28.40 19.74
CA PHE A 45 -3.58 28.53 18.40
C PHE A 45 -4.60 27.43 18.08
N LEU A 46 -4.32 26.18 18.45
CA LEU A 46 -5.27 25.06 18.30
C LEU A 46 -6.53 25.24 19.15
N ILE A 47 -6.39 25.73 20.39
CA ILE A 47 -7.53 26.06 21.24
C ILE A 47 -8.39 27.15 20.58
N TYR A 48 -7.76 28.18 20.02
CA TYR A 48 -8.45 29.26 19.32
C TYR A 48 -9.20 28.77 18.07
N ILE A 49 -8.56 27.97 17.21
CA ILE A 49 -9.22 27.36 16.05
C ILE A 49 -10.42 26.53 16.51
N ASN A 50 -10.23 25.69 17.53
CA ASN A 50 -11.31 24.87 18.05
C ASN A 50 -12.44 25.72 18.61
N TYR A 51 -12.15 26.82 19.31
CA TYR A 51 -13.16 27.74 19.82
C TYR A 51 -14.00 28.37 18.71
N LEU A 52 -13.37 28.74 17.59
CA LEU A 52 -14.06 29.35 16.45
C LEU A 52 -15.08 28.45 15.76
N ILE A 53 -15.02 27.13 15.92
CA ILE A 53 -15.95 26.20 15.27
C ILE A 53 -17.36 26.35 15.91
N PRO A 54 -18.36 26.86 15.19
CA PRO A 54 -19.73 26.95 15.70
C PRO A 54 -20.41 25.58 15.71
N ASN A 55 -21.44 25.41 16.56
CA ASN A 55 -22.35 24.25 16.54
C ASN A 55 -21.67 22.87 16.63
N LYS A 56 -20.63 22.74 17.46
CA LYS A 56 -19.84 21.50 17.64
C LYS A 56 -20.68 20.28 17.98
N ASN A 57 -21.69 20.43 18.83
CA ASN A 57 -22.56 19.32 19.24
C ASN A 57 -23.34 18.74 18.06
N LEU A 58 -23.83 19.60 17.16
CA LEU A 58 -24.56 19.19 15.97
C LEU A 58 -23.63 18.53 14.94
N LEU A 59 -22.39 19.00 14.81
CA LEU A 59 -21.35 18.36 14.01
C LEU A 59 -21.04 16.94 14.50
N LEU A 60 -20.86 16.76 15.82
CA LEU A 60 -20.57 15.47 16.42
C LEU A 60 -21.73 14.48 16.29
N GLN A 61 -22.98 14.95 16.41
CA GLN A 61 -24.17 14.11 16.24
C GLN A 61 -24.35 13.63 14.79
N ASN A 62 -23.99 14.45 13.81
CA ASN A 62 -24.11 14.10 12.39
C ASN A 62 -22.96 13.21 11.89
N LEU A 63 -21.85 13.16 12.61
CA LEU A 63 -20.64 12.40 12.27
C LEU A 63 -20.89 10.90 12.02
N PRO A 64 -21.59 10.14 12.89
CA PRO A 64 -21.88 8.73 12.62
C PRO A 64 -22.76 8.54 11.37
N LYS A 65 -23.72 9.45 11.14
CA LYS A 65 -24.63 9.38 9.99
C LYS A 65 -23.89 9.63 8.67
N THR A 66 -23.00 10.63 8.63
CA THR A 66 -22.19 10.93 7.45
C THR A 66 -21.16 9.83 7.18
N LEU A 67 -20.52 9.28 8.23
CA LEU A 67 -19.63 8.14 8.10
C LEU A 67 -20.35 6.92 7.51
N ASN A 68 -21.51 6.54 8.03
CA ASN A 68 -22.27 5.41 7.48
C ASN A 68 -22.62 5.61 6.01
N LYS A 69 -23.07 6.82 5.63
CA LYS A 69 -23.34 7.14 4.23
C LYS A 69 -22.07 7.04 3.37
N SER A 70 -20.93 7.49 3.88
CA SER A 70 -19.65 7.37 3.17
C SER A 70 -19.23 5.91 2.98
N PHE A 71 -19.46 5.04 3.96
CA PHE A 71 -19.19 3.60 3.83
C PHE A 71 -20.10 2.92 2.82
N ILE A 72 -21.40 3.27 2.78
CA ILE A 72 -22.33 2.74 1.78
C ILE A 72 -21.85 3.09 0.36
N LEU A 73 -21.52 4.37 0.12
CA LEU A 73 -21.01 4.81 -1.17
C LEU A 73 -19.70 4.12 -1.56
N LEU A 74 -18.85 3.82 -0.58
CA LEU A 74 -17.61 3.10 -0.80
C LEU A 74 -17.88 1.64 -1.22
N ILE A 75 -18.83 0.97 -0.56
CA ILE A 75 -19.28 -0.37 -0.93
C ILE A 75 -19.85 -0.38 -2.35
N ASP A 76 -20.71 0.58 -2.68
CA ASP A 76 -21.30 0.71 -4.02
C ASP A 76 -20.21 0.90 -5.09
N LEU A 77 -19.19 1.73 -4.78
CA LEU A 77 -18.06 1.95 -5.68
C LEU A 77 -17.25 0.68 -5.90
N ILE A 78 -17.01 -0.12 -4.86
CA ILE A 78 -16.35 -1.43 -4.98
C ILE A 78 -17.18 -2.40 -5.82
N SER A 79 -18.51 -2.43 -5.62
CA SER A 79 -19.41 -3.28 -6.41
C SER A 79 -19.34 -2.94 -7.90
N ASN A 80 -19.43 -1.66 -8.24
CA ASN A 80 -19.36 -1.20 -9.63
C ASN A 80 -17.99 -1.49 -10.27
N LEU A 81 -16.89 -1.35 -9.52
CA LEU A 81 -15.57 -1.73 -10.00
C LEU A 81 -15.47 -3.24 -10.28
N TYR A 82 -16.05 -4.06 -9.41
CA TYR A 82 -16.10 -5.51 -9.59
C TYR A 82 -16.87 -5.91 -10.86
N GLU A 83 -18.02 -5.29 -11.12
CA GLU A 83 -18.80 -5.53 -12.34
C GLU A 83 -18.00 -5.19 -13.60
N ILE A 84 -17.30 -4.05 -13.63
CA ILE A 84 -16.45 -3.67 -14.76
C ILE A 84 -15.33 -4.70 -14.98
N LEU A 85 -14.68 -5.15 -13.90
CA LEU A 85 -13.63 -6.17 -13.98
C LEU A 85 -14.17 -7.51 -14.51
N LEU A 86 -15.37 -7.91 -14.10
CA LEU A 86 -16.03 -9.12 -14.61
C LEU A 86 -16.27 -9.05 -16.12
N ILE A 87 -16.77 -7.91 -16.62
CA ILE A 87 -17.00 -7.73 -18.06
C ILE A 87 -15.69 -7.88 -18.84
N ILE A 88 -14.62 -7.25 -18.35
CA ILE A 88 -13.28 -7.36 -18.95
C ILE A 88 -12.80 -8.82 -18.94
N PHE A 89 -13.00 -9.53 -17.82
CA PHE A 89 -12.61 -10.94 -17.69
C PHE A 89 -13.36 -11.84 -18.68
N ILE A 90 -14.68 -11.65 -18.83
CA ILE A 90 -15.50 -12.40 -19.80
C ILE A 90 -14.97 -12.19 -21.22
N PHE A 91 -14.61 -10.94 -21.58
CA PHE A 91 -14.08 -10.62 -22.90
C PHE A 91 -12.71 -11.26 -23.16
N ILE A 92 -11.81 -11.23 -22.18
CA ILE A 92 -10.50 -11.88 -22.31
C ILE A 92 -10.67 -13.40 -22.42
N SER A 93 -11.53 -13.99 -21.58
CA SER A 93 -11.80 -15.41 -21.61
C SER A 93 -12.39 -15.86 -22.96
N SER A 94 -13.27 -15.06 -23.57
CA SER A 94 -13.87 -15.41 -24.86
C SER A 94 -12.85 -15.38 -26.01
N ILE A 95 -11.89 -14.44 -25.98
CA ILE A 95 -10.79 -14.41 -26.94
C ILE A 95 -9.91 -15.65 -26.79
N ILE A 96 -9.55 -16.00 -25.55
CA ILE A 96 -8.73 -17.18 -25.26
C ILE A 96 -9.41 -18.45 -25.75
N THR A 97 -10.71 -18.63 -25.48
CA THR A 97 -11.45 -19.83 -25.92
C THR A 97 -11.50 -19.90 -27.45
N LEU A 98 -11.67 -18.78 -28.14
CA LEU A 98 -11.68 -18.73 -29.61
C LEU A 98 -10.32 -19.14 -30.21
N ILE A 99 -9.21 -18.65 -29.64
CA ILE A 99 -7.85 -19.03 -30.04
C ILE A 99 -7.63 -20.54 -29.83
N LEU A 100 -8.02 -21.06 -28.66
CA LEU A 100 -7.89 -22.49 -28.35
C LEU A 100 -8.71 -23.36 -29.29
N LEU A 101 -9.92 -22.92 -29.64
CA LEU A 101 -10.84 -23.61 -30.54
C LEU A 101 -10.29 -23.68 -31.97
N ILE A 102 -9.77 -22.57 -32.51
CA ILE A 102 -9.11 -22.56 -33.83
C ILE A 102 -7.89 -23.49 -33.81
N GLY A 103 -7.07 -23.42 -32.75
CA GLY A 103 -5.90 -24.27 -32.60
C GLY A 103 -6.24 -25.77 -32.53
N SER A 104 -7.33 -26.13 -31.87
CA SER A 104 -7.79 -27.52 -31.77
C SER A 104 -8.32 -28.03 -33.11
N PHE A 105 -9.14 -27.24 -33.83
CA PHE A 105 -9.61 -27.58 -35.17
C PHE A 105 -8.45 -27.76 -36.15
N TYR A 106 -7.47 -26.86 -36.15
CA TYR A 106 -6.28 -27.00 -36.99
C TYR A 106 -5.56 -28.35 -36.78
N ARG A 107 -5.40 -28.77 -35.51
CA ARG A 107 -4.82 -30.08 -35.18
C ARG A 107 -5.69 -31.24 -35.69
N ILE A 108 -7.01 -31.19 -35.48
CA ILE A 108 -7.94 -32.24 -35.94
C ILE A 108 -7.88 -32.38 -37.46
N PHE A 109 -7.97 -31.27 -38.21
CA PHE A 109 -7.87 -31.29 -39.67
C PHE A 109 -6.53 -31.86 -40.15
N ARG A 110 -5.42 -31.53 -39.47
CA ARG A 110 -4.10 -32.10 -39.78
C ARG A 110 -4.04 -33.60 -39.54
N VAL A 111 -4.66 -34.11 -38.47
CA VAL A 111 -4.73 -35.55 -38.18
C VAL A 111 -5.62 -36.27 -39.19
N SER A 112 -6.79 -35.73 -39.49
CA SER A 112 -7.75 -36.31 -40.46
C SER A 112 -7.16 -36.42 -41.88
N LYS A 113 -6.34 -35.44 -42.30
CA LYS A 113 -5.69 -35.45 -43.62
C LYS A 113 -4.40 -36.29 -43.70
N ARG A 114 -3.96 -36.96 -42.63
CA ARG A 114 -2.78 -37.84 -42.71
C ARG A 114 -3.10 -39.04 -43.60
N LYS A 115 -2.46 -39.13 -44.77
CA LYS A 115 -2.42 -40.37 -45.56
C LYS A 115 -1.68 -41.43 -44.75
N THR A 116 -2.39 -42.47 -44.32
CA THR A 116 -1.76 -43.70 -43.84
C THR A 116 -1.09 -44.36 -45.03
N LYS A 117 0.25 -44.43 -45.05
CA LYS A 117 0.95 -45.33 -45.98
C LYS A 117 0.50 -46.75 -45.61
N LEU A 118 -0.30 -47.37 -46.47
CA LEU A 118 -0.52 -48.82 -46.42
C LEU A 118 0.85 -49.47 -46.61
N ILE A 119 1.38 -50.05 -45.54
CA ILE A 119 2.56 -50.90 -45.62
C ILE A 119 2.06 -52.18 -46.28
N SER A 120 2.23 -52.30 -47.61
CA SER A 120 2.03 -53.56 -48.30
C SER A 120 3.17 -54.49 -47.87
N TYR A 121 2.88 -55.43 -46.99
CA TYR A 121 3.73 -56.61 -46.87
C TYR A 121 3.52 -57.43 -48.14
N LYS A 122 4.65 -57.72 -48.81
CA LYS A 122 4.81 -58.34 -50.14
C LYS A 122 3.70 -59.31 -50.55
#